data_AF-A0A067QE99-F1
#
_entry.id   AF-A0A067QE99-F1
#
_cell.length_a   1.000
_cell.length_b   1.000
_cell.length_c   1.000
_cell.angle_alpha   90.00
_cell.angle_beta   90.00
_cell.angle_gamma   90.00
#
_symmetry.space_group_name_H-M   'P 1'
#
loop_
_entity.id
_entity.type
_entity.pdbx_description
1 polymer ?
#
loop_
_entity_poly.entity_id
_entity_poly.type
_entity_poly.pdbx_seq_one_letter_code
_entity_poly.pdbx_strand_id
1 'polypeptide(L)'
;VENFNFKMKATYTALMVRRVIQAQGDTKIIDDRDYYGNKRLELAGSLLALMFEDLFKRFNWELKMIADKNIPKIKAAQFDIVKHMRQDQITNGLVHAIST
;
A
#
# COMPACT_ATOMS: atom_id res chain seq x y z
N VAL A 1 16.30 -4.27 -5.01
CA VAL A 1 17.49 -3.68 -5.64
C VAL A 1 18.39 -4.83 -6.05
N GLU A 2 18.27 -5.32 -7.28
CA GLU A 2 19.20 -6.34 -7.76
C GLU A 2 20.61 -5.75 -7.81
N ASN A 3 21.57 -6.43 -7.20
CA ASN A 3 23.00 -6.07 -7.22
C ASN A 3 23.33 -4.63 -6.80
N PHE A 4 22.58 -4.04 -5.85
CA PHE A 4 22.79 -2.64 -5.44
C PHE A 4 22.80 -1.64 -6.61
N ASN A 5 22.13 -1.94 -7.72
CA ASN A 5 22.07 -1.05 -8.87
C ASN A 5 21.12 0.12 -8.60
N PHE A 6 21.71 1.26 -8.23
CA PHE A 6 20.98 2.52 -7.99
C PHE A 6 20.97 3.46 -9.20
N LYS A 7 21.48 3.04 -10.36
CA LYS A 7 21.67 3.91 -11.53
C LYS A 7 20.40 4.67 -11.91
N MET A 8 19.27 3.96 -12.02
CA MET A 8 17.98 4.60 -12.35
C MET A 8 17.55 5.62 -11.29
N LYS A 9 17.68 5.28 -10.01
CA LYS A 9 17.35 6.19 -8.91
C LYS A 9 18.24 7.43 -8.92
N ALA A 10 19.55 7.25 -9.12
CA ALA A 10 20.52 8.34 -9.20
C ALA A 10 20.25 9.27 -10.39
N THR A 11 19.92 8.72 -11.57
CA THR A 11 19.54 9.51 -12.75
C THR A 11 18.27 10.33 -12.51
N TYR A 12 17.23 9.73 -11.90
CA TYR A 12 16.01 10.45 -11.55
C TYR A 12 16.28 11.58 -10.53
N THR A 13 17.07 11.32 -9.48
CA THR A 13 17.44 12.34 -8.51
C THR A 13 18.23 13.48 -9.16
N ALA A 14 19.18 13.19 -10.04
CA ALA A 14 19.93 14.21 -10.77
C ALA A 14 19.01 15.10 -11.64
N LEU A 15 17.98 14.52 -12.27
CA LEU A 15 16.97 15.28 -13.01
C LEU A 15 16.16 16.20 -12.09
N MET A 16 15.76 15.72 -10.90
CA MET A 16 15.04 16.54 -9.92
C MET A 16 15.89 17.73 -9.46
N VAL A 17 17.17 17.50 -9.12
CA VAL A 17 18.11 18.56 -8.73
C VAL A 17 18.28 19.60 -9.84
N ARG A 18 18.44 19.15 -11.09
CA ARG A 18 18.54 20.04 -12.25
C ARG A 18 17.29 20.92 -12.40
N ARG A 19 16.08 20.35 -12.25
CA ARG A 19 14.82 21.11 -12.35
C ARG A 19 14.69 22.17 -11.25
N VAL A 20 15.12 21.86 -10.03
CA VAL A 20 15.14 22.82 -8.91
C VAL A 20 16.09 23.97 -9.18
N ILE A 21 17.31 23.69 -9.65
CA ILE A 21 18.29 24.74 -10.02
C ILE A 21 17.74 25.64 -11.14
N GLN A 22 17.06 25.05 -12.13
CA GLN A 22 16.43 25.83 -13.21
C GLN A 22 15.30 26.73 -12.70
N ALA A 23 14.46 26.24 -11.79
CA ALA A 23 13.40 27.03 -11.17
C ALA A 23 13.93 28.16 -10.26
N GLN A 24 15.15 28.03 -9.73
CA GLN A 24 15.81 29.13 -9.00
C GLN A 24 16.17 30.30 -9.94
N GLY A 25 16.57 30.01 -11.19
CA GLY A 25 17.00 31.01 -12.16
C GLY A 25 15.86 31.64 -12.99
N ASP A 26 14.76 30.94 -13.18
CA ASP A 26 13.58 31.42 -13.92
C ASP A 26 12.29 31.01 -13.23
N THR A 27 11.55 32.01 -12.72
CA THR A 27 10.30 31.83 -11.99
C THR A 27 9.13 31.40 -12.88
N LYS A 28 9.25 31.53 -14.21
CA LYS A 28 8.22 31.06 -15.17
C LYS A 28 8.19 29.55 -15.32
N ILE A 29 9.25 28.86 -14.89
CA ILE A 29 9.37 27.39 -14.95
C ILE A 29 8.69 26.74 -13.73
N ILE A 30 8.23 27.52 -12.76
CA ILE A 30 7.51 27.01 -11.59
C ILE A 30 6.17 26.44 -12.04
N ASP A 31 5.94 25.17 -11.73
CA ASP A 31 4.70 24.47 -12.09
C ASP A 31 3.48 25.09 -11.39
N ASP A 32 2.40 25.29 -12.15
CA ASP A 32 1.11 25.75 -11.63
C ASP A 32 0.40 24.61 -10.88
N ARG A 33 0.02 24.87 -9.62
CA ARG A 33 -0.68 23.92 -8.75
C ARG A 33 -2.12 23.66 -9.20
N ASP A 34 -2.72 24.61 -9.91
CA ASP A 34 -4.11 24.51 -10.34
C ASP A 34 -4.28 23.91 -11.73
N TYR A 35 -3.18 23.62 -12.43
CA TYR A 35 -3.20 22.91 -13.69
C TYR A 35 -3.85 21.52 -13.54
N TYR A 36 -5.07 21.37 -14.08
CA TYR A 36 -5.87 20.16 -13.97
C TYR A 36 -5.21 18.92 -14.60
N GLY A 37 -4.27 19.08 -15.54
CA GLY A 37 -3.52 17.94 -16.10
C GLY A 37 -2.62 17.24 -15.07
N ASN A 38 -2.26 17.91 -13.97
CA ASN A 38 -1.53 17.33 -12.85
C ASN A 38 -2.46 16.76 -11.76
N LYS A 39 -3.76 17.08 -11.80
CA LYS A 39 -4.74 16.61 -10.82
C LYS A 39 -5.17 15.18 -11.19
N ARG A 40 -5.18 14.28 -10.20
CA ARG A 40 -5.69 12.91 -10.34
C ARG A 40 -6.98 12.79 -9.55
N LEU A 41 -8.02 12.28 -10.20
CA LEU A 41 -9.30 11.99 -9.56
C LEU A 41 -9.28 10.56 -9.05
N GLU A 42 -9.22 10.41 -7.72
CA GLU A 42 -9.43 9.15 -7.05
C GLU A 42 -10.93 8.90 -6.95
N LEU A 43 -11.38 7.77 -7.53
CA LEU A 43 -12.79 7.39 -7.59
C LEU A 43 -13.08 6.33 -6.52
N ALA A 44 -14.35 5.93 -6.39
CA ALA A 44 -14.75 4.89 -5.44
C ALA A 44 -13.92 3.60 -5.58
N GLY A 45 -13.53 3.23 -6.80
CA GLY A 45 -12.74 2.02 -7.05
C GLY A 45 -11.36 2.03 -6.39
N SER A 46 -10.61 3.14 -6.47
CA SER A 46 -9.27 3.20 -5.89
C SER A 46 -9.31 3.32 -4.36
N LEU A 47 -10.32 4.01 -3.82
CA LEU A 47 -10.57 4.07 -2.38
C LEU A 47 -10.95 2.70 -1.82
N LEU A 48 -11.86 1.97 -2.48
CA LEU A 48 -12.24 0.61 -2.10
C LEU A 48 -11.06 -0.36 -2.23
N ALA A 49 -10.23 -0.23 -3.27
CA ALA A 49 -9.05 -1.07 -3.46
C ALA A 49 -8.03 -0.89 -2.32
N LEU A 50 -7.77 0.36 -1.93
CA LEU A 50 -6.87 0.68 -0.81
C LEU A 50 -7.38 0.09 0.51
N MET A 51 -8.68 0.24 0.78
CA MET A 51 -9.30 -0.30 1.99
C MET A 51 -9.31 -1.83 2.01
N PHE A 52 -9.62 -2.47 0.87
CA PHE A 52 -9.56 -3.91 0.74
C PHE A 52 -8.13 -4.43 0.93
N GLU A 53 -7.12 -3.74 0.38
CA GLU A 53 -5.71 -4.10 0.55
C GLU A 53 -5.30 -4.13 2.04
N ASP A 54 -5.71 -3.12 2.82
CA ASP A 54 -5.40 -3.07 4.26
C ASP A 54 -6.09 -4.20 5.03
N LEU A 55 -7.41 -4.37 4.82
CA LEU A 55 -8.19 -5.43 5.47
C LEU A 55 -7.66 -6.83 5.11
N PHE A 56 -7.26 -7.05 3.86
CA PHE A 56 -6.71 -8.33 3.41
C PHE A 56 -5.32 -8.61 3.98
N LYS A 57 -4.45 -7.59 4.06
CA LYS A 57 -3.15 -7.74 4.74
C LYS A 57 -3.32 -8.06 6.22
N ARG A 58 -4.26 -7.39 6.89
CA ARG A 58 -4.58 -7.66 8.29
C ARG A 58 -5.12 -9.08 8.50
N PHE A 59 -6.02 -9.54 7.63
CA PHE A 59 -6.53 -10.91 7.63
C PHE A 59 -5.39 -11.95 7.53
N ASN A 60 -4.47 -11.76 6.57
CA ASN A 60 -3.31 -12.64 6.41
C ASN A 60 -2.36 -12.60 7.61
N TRP A 61 -2.15 -11.41 8.19
CA TRP A 61 -1.30 -11.27 9.38
C TRP A 61 -1.87 -12.00 10.58
N GLU A 62 -3.18 -11.91 10.81
CA GLU A 62 -3.84 -12.64 11.90
C GLU A 62 -3.79 -14.16 11.69
N LEU A 63 -4.03 -14.64 10.45
CA LEU A 63 -3.87 -16.06 10.12
C LEU A 63 -2.44 -16.55 10.37
N LYS A 64 -1.44 -15.76 9.98
CA LYS A 64 -0.03 -16.07 10.25
C LYS A 64 0.23 -16.17 11.75
N MET A 65 -0.24 -15.22 12.55
CA MET A 65 -0.10 -15.28 14.01
C MET A 65 -0.71 -16.55 14.61
N ILE A 66 -1.87 -16.97 14.12
CA ILE A 66 -2.54 -18.18 14.59
C ILE A 66 -1.72 -19.42 14.20
N ALA A 67 -1.20 -19.46 12.98
CA ALA A 67 -0.34 -20.54 12.50
C ALA A 67 0.96 -20.64 13.33
N ASP A 68 1.65 -19.51 13.51
CA ASP A 68 2.91 -19.43 14.27
C ASP A 68 2.74 -19.89 15.73
N LYS A 69 1.56 -19.69 16.33
CA LYS A 69 1.25 -20.15 17.70
C LYS A 69 0.90 -21.64 17.79
N ASN A 70 0.34 -22.22 16.74
CA ASN A 70 -0.24 -23.56 16.77
C ASN A 70 0.64 -24.65 16.15
N ILE A 71 1.41 -24.32 15.12
CA ILE A 71 2.34 -25.24 14.43
C ILE A 71 3.47 -25.76 15.33
N PRO A 72 4.14 -24.95 16.18
CA PRO A 72 5.25 -25.45 17.00
C PRO A 72 4.80 -26.36 18.15
N LYS A 73 3.49 -26.46 18.41
CA LYS A 73 2.95 -27.34 19.46
C LYS A 73 2.61 -28.69 18.83
N ILE A 74 3.24 -29.76 19.30
CA ILE A 74 2.87 -31.13 18.93
C ILE A 74 1.44 -31.37 19.43
N LYS A 75 0.47 -31.39 18.51
CA LYS A 75 -0.93 -31.71 18.79
C LYS A 75 -1.30 -33.00 18.07
N ALA A 76 -2.22 -33.76 18.65
CA ALA A 76 -2.75 -34.99 18.05
C ALA A 76 -3.48 -34.73 16.72
N ALA A 77 -4.04 -33.53 16.53
CA ALA A 77 -4.69 -33.11 15.30
C ALA A 77 -3.81 -32.13 14.52
N GLN A 78 -3.74 -32.32 13.20
CA GLN A 78 -3.06 -31.41 12.27
C GLN A 78 -3.70 -30.02 12.33
N PHE A 79 -2.87 -28.98 12.26
CA PHE A 79 -3.36 -27.60 12.18
C PHE A 79 -4.09 -27.38 10.86
N ASP A 80 -5.35 -26.95 10.95
CA ASP A 80 -6.20 -26.60 9.81
C ASP A 80 -6.46 -25.09 9.81
N ILE A 81 -5.96 -24.41 8.77
CA ILE A 81 -6.08 -22.97 8.60
C ILE A 81 -7.54 -22.55 8.32
N VAL A 82 -8.33 -23.41 7.66
CA VAL A 82 -9.69 -23.10 7.21
C VAL A 82 -10.59 -22.82 8.42
N LYS A 83 -10.38 -23.54 9.51
CA LYS A 83 -11.10 -23.34 10.79
C LYS A 83 -10.84 -21.99 11.46
N HIS A 84 -9.79 -21.29 11.05
CA HIS A 84 -9.35 -20.02 11.64
C HIS A 84 -9.60 -18.82 10.72
N MET A 85 -10.20 -19.04 9.53
CA MET A 85 -10.60 -17.97 8.62
C MET A 85 -11.86 -17.27 9.13
N ARG A 86 -11.69 -16.07 9.71
CA ARG A 86 -12.82 -15.23 10.12
C ARG A 86 -13.38 -14.45 8.94
N GLN A 87 -14.58 -14.81 8.52
CA GLN A 87 -15.27 -14.19 7.37
C GLN A 87 -15.72 -12.75 7.67
N ASP A 88 -15.98 -12.43 8.94
CA ASP A 88 -16.53 -11.14 9.37
C ASP A 88 -15.52 -9.99 9.27
N GLN A 89 -14.23 -10.29 9.22
CA GLN A 89 -13.18 -9.28 9.31
C GLN A 89 -13.19 -8.31 8.12
N ILE A 90 -13.39 -8.83 6.91
CA ILE A 90 -13.46 -8.01 5.70
C ILE A 90 -14.84 -7.36 5.60
N THR A 91 -15.90 -8.12 5.80
CA THR A 91 -17.29 -7.63 5.68
C THR A 91 -17.57 -6.47 6.63
N ASN A 92 -17.28 -6.62 7.93
CA ASN A 92 -17.53 -5.56 8.91
C ASN A 92 -16.59 -4.37 8.70
N GLY A 93 -15.36 -4.60 8.27
CA GLY A 93 -14.41 -3.54 7.96
C GLY A 93 -14.88 -2.65 6.82
N LEU A 94 -15.37 -3.25 5.74
CA LEU A 94 -15.91 -2.53 4.59
C LEU A 94 -17.21 -1.79 4.95
N VAL A 95 -18.15 -2.47 5.64
CA VAL A 95 -19.43 -1.86 6.03
C VAL A 95 -19.20 -0.67 6.97
N HIS A 96 -18.35 -0.82 7.98
CA HIS A 96 -18.07 0.25 8.92
C HIS A 96 -17.50 1.49 8.24
N ALA A 97 -16.47 1.31 7.40
CA ALA A 97 -15.79 2.39 6.71
C ALA A 97 -16.62 3.09 5.63
N ILE A 98 -17.69 2.46 5.12
CA ILE A 98 -18.65 3.09 4.21
C ILE A 98 -19.81 3.75 4.99
N SER A 99 -20.18 3.18 6.14
CA SER A 99 -21.33 3.63 6.94
C SER A 99 -21.08 4.89 7.78
N THR A 100 -19.81 5.17 8.09
CA THR A 100 -19.37 6.33 8.87
C THR A 100 -18.98 7.46 7.93
#